data_AF-A0A0C2BXD3-F1
#
_entry.id   AF-A0A0C2BXD3-F1
#
_cell.length_a   1.000
_cell.length_b   1.000
_cell.length_c   1.000
_cell.angle_alpha   90.00
_cell.angle_beta   90.00
_cell.angle_gamma   90.00
#
_symmetry.space_group_name_H-M   'P 1'
#
loop_
_entity.id
_entity.type
_entity.pdbx_description
1 polymer ?
#
loop_
_entity_poly.entity_id
_entity_poly.type
_entity_poly.pdbx_seq_one_letter_code
_entity_poly.pdbx_strand_id
1 'polypeptide(L)'
;MIVPAEMMGAVNGLCSECRGERGEISSIDEDRLMIIWRLPLAEVVVDFFERLKRLTSGYASFDYEQDGYMETKLIKLTITINGREVPEFSQIIPAAMARERAKLLVQRLKREIPRQQYEVIIKGNEMIFNIYTWSPFA
;
A
#
# COMPACT_ATOMS: atom_id res chain seq x y z
N MET A 1 0.80 10.07 -15.72
CA MET A 1 -0.66 9.82 -15.64
C MET A 1 -1.41 10.90 -16.42
N ILE A 2 -2.47 10.56 -17.13
CA ILE A 2 -3.33 11.49 -17.86
C ILE A 2 -4.72 11.47 -17.21
N VAL A 3 -5.24 12.64 -16.83
CA VAL A 3 -6.51 12.79 -16.11
C VAL A 3 -7.31 13.99 -16.63
N PRO A 4 -8.66 13.95 -16.59
CA PRO A 4 -9.47 15.14 -16.80
C PRO A 4 -9.20 16.21 -15.74
N ALA A 5 -9.10 17.48 -16.14
CA ALA A 5 -8.78 18.61 -15.26
C ALA A 5 -9.79 18.75 -14.11
N GLU A 6 -11.07 18.52 -14.39
CA GLU A 6 -12.16 18.57 -13.39
C GLU A 6 -11.99 17.52 -12.27
N MET A 7 -11.32 16.39 -12.55
CA MET A 7 -11.16 15.26 -11.61
C MET A 7 -9.83 15.31 -10.86
N MET A 8 -8.99 16.32 -11.11
CA MET A 8 -7.66 16.46 -10.53
C MET A 8 -7.67 16.39 -9.00
N GLY A 9 -8.65 17.02 -8.34
CA GLY A 9 -8.74 17.04 -6.88
C GLY A 9 -8.90 15.64 -6.28
N ALA A 10 -9.77 14.82 -6.86
CA ALA A 10 -10.00 13.44 -6.43
C ALA A 10 -8.75 12.57 -6.62
N VAL A 11 -8.08 12.73 -7.76
CA VAL A 11 -6.85 11.99 -8.07
C VAL A 11 -5.70 12.40 -7.14
N ASN A 12 -5.55 13.69 -6.84
CA ASN A 12 -4.55 14.16 -5.87
C ASN A 12 -4.77 13.57 -4.48
N GLY A 13 -6.03 13.43 -4.06
CA GLY A 13 -6.40 12.76 -2.81
C GLY A 13 -5.93 11.31 -2.79
N LEU A 14 -6.24 10.54 -3.85
CA LEU A 14 -5.80 9.15 -3.98
C LEU A 14 -4.27 9.02 -3.92
N CYS A 15 -3.54 9.82 -4.69
CA CYS A 15 -2.07 9.77 -4.69
C CYS A 15 -1.47 10.15 -3.32
N SER A 16 -2.09 11.10 -2.61
CA SER A 16 -1.66 11.50 -1.27
C SER A 16 -1.89 10.39 -0.23
N GLU A 17 -3.02 9.70 -0.30
CA GLU A 17 -3.31 8.53 0.56
C GLU A 17 -2.30 7.41 0.33
N CYS A 18 -1.87 7.21 -0.92
CA CYS A 18 -0.82 6.28 -1.29
C CYS A 18 0.60 6.78 -0.93
N ARG A 19 0.73 7.86 -0.15
CA ARG A 19 2.01 8.46 0.25
C ARG A 19 2.88 8.88 -0.94
N GLY A 20 2.22 9.34 -2.01
CA GLY A 20 2.89 9.82 -3.20
C GLY A 20 3.48 11.21 -3.04
N GLU A 21 4.59 11.44 -3.72
CA GLU A 21 5.17 12.77 -3.87
C GLU A 21 4.75 13.33 -5.24
N ARG A 22 4.21 14.55 -5.21
CA ARG A 22 3.72 15.22 -6.42
C ARG A 22 4.90 15.74 -7.22
N GLY A 23 5.00 15.31 -8.47
CA GLY A 23 5.95 15.83 -9.44
C GLY A 23 5.33 16.92 -10.30
N GLU A 24 5.73 16.94 -11.56
CA GLU A 24 5.33 17.95 -12.54
C GLU A 24 3.88 17.77 -13.03
N ILE A 25 3.28 18.89 -13.42
CA ILE A 25 1.98 18.94 -14.09
C ILE A 25 2.13 19.75 -15.36
N SER A 26 1.61 19.22 -16.45
CA SER A 26 1.48 19.92 -17.72
C SER A 26 0.07 19.75 -18.27
N SER A 27 -0.47 20.79 -18.89
CA SER A 27 -1.74 20.71 -19.62
C SER A 27 -1.48 20.10 -21.00
N ILE A 28 -2.22 19.06 -21.35
CA ILE A 28 -2.20 18.50 -22.71
C ILE A 28 -3.11 19.36 -23.60
N ASP A 29 -4.29 19.70 -23.08
CA ASP A 29 -5.28 20.58 -23.69
C ASP A 29 -6.13 21.23 -22.58
N GLU A 30 -7.25 21.86 -22.94
CA GLU A 30 -8.14 22.57 -22.00
C GLU A 30 -8.77 21.63 -20.96
N ASP A 31 -9.00 20.36 -21.31
CA ASP A 31 -9.76 19.42 -20.48
C ASP A 31 -8.88 18.34 -19.83
N ARG A 32 -7.62 18.18 -20.25
CA ARG A 32 -6.74 17.08 -19.80
C ARG A 32 -5.40 17.57 -19.28
N LEU A 33 -5.00 16.97 -18.17
CA LEU A 33 -3.71 17.20 -17.51
C LEU A 33 -2.86 15.94 -17.58
N MET A 34 -1.58 16.13 -17.87
CA MET A 34 -0.54 15.15 -17.62
C MET A 34 0.09 15.45 -16.26
N ILE A 35 0.07 14.48 -15.37
CA ILE A 35 0.59 14.58 -14.00
C ILE A 35 1.59 13.47 -13.75
N ILE A 36 2.75 13.84 -13.21
CA ILE A 36 3.77 12.92 -12.74
C ILE A 36 3.66 12.80 -11.22
N TRP A 37 3.60 11.56 -10.73
CA TRP A 37 3.60 11.24 -9.32
C TRP A 37 4.65 10.17 -9.05
N ARG A 38 5.42 10.36 -7.98
CA ARG A 38 6.28 9.32 -7.42
C ARG A 38 5.49 8.57 -6.35
N LEU A 39 5.22 7.30 -6.58
CA LEU A 39 4.40 6.47 -5.70
C LEU A 39 5.18 5.22 -5.26
N PRO A 40 5.10 4.78 -4.00
CA PRO A 40 5.63 3.49 -3.60
C PRO A 40 4.93 2.36 -4.37
N LEU A 41 5.69 1.50 -5.04
CA LEU A 41 5.15 0.41 -5.86
C LEU A 41 4.18 -0.49 -5.06
N ALA A 42 4.46 -0.71 -3.78
CA ALA A 42 3.61 -1.50 -2.89
C ALA A 42 2.17 -0.98 -2.78
N GLU A 43 1.95 0.33 -2.90
CA GLU A 43 0.60 0.92 -2.88
C GLU A 43 -0.08 0.81 -4.25
N VAL A 44 0.70 0.91 -5.33
CA VAL A 44 0.20 0.85 -6.72
C VAL A 44 -0.34 -0.54 -7.06
N VAL A 45 0.34 -1.61 -6.61
CA VAL A 45 0.00 -3.00 -6.98
C VAL A 45 -1.24 -3.57 -6.28
N VAL A 46 -1.74 -2.92 -5.22
CA VAL A 46 -2.85 -3.47 -4.42
C VAL A 46 -4.20 -3.17 -5.04
N ASP A 47 -4.60 -1.89 -5.09
CA ASP A 47 -5.91 -1.48 -5.61
C ASP A 47 -5.93 -0.12 -6.29
N PHE A 48 -4.75 0.48 -6.52
CA PHE A 48 -4.63 1.84 -7.07
C PHE A 48 -5.35 2.00 -8.41
N PHE A 49 -5.15 1.07 -9.35
CA PHE A 49 -5.74 1.13 -10.70
C PHE A 49 -7.28 1.13 -10.66
N GLU A 50 -7.87 0.24 -9.85
CA GLU A 50 -9.32 0.14 -9.70
C GLU A 50 -9.91 1.39 -9.03
N ARG A 51 -9.22 1.91 -8.01
CA ARG A 51 -9.62 3.14 -7.32
C ARG A 51 -9.53 4.36 -8.24
N LEU A 52 -8.45 4.48 -9.00
CA LEU A 52 -8.26 5.55 -9.97
C LEU A 52 -9.39 5.54 -11.00
N LYS A 53 -9.64 4.39 -11.64
CA LYS A 53 -10.73 4.25 -12.62
C LYS A 53 -12.08 4.62 -12.02
N ARG A 54 -12.37 4.20 -10.79
CA ARG A 54 -13.64 4.53 -10.12
C ARG A 54 -13.79 6.04 -9.88
N LEU A 55 -12.73 6.70 -9.39
CA LEU A 55 -12.75 8.14 -9.14
C LEU A 55 -12.90 8.95 -10.42
N THR A 56 -12.38 8.42 -11.53
CA THR A 56 -12.34 9.15 -12.80
C THR A 56 -13.37 8.65 -13.81
N SER A 57 -14.35 7.83 -13.41
CA SER A 57 -15.30 7.17 -14.31
C SER A 57 -14.64 6.45 -15.51
N GLY A 58 -13.41 5.96 -15.33
CA GLY A 58 -12.61 5.29 -16.36
C GLY A 58 -11.84 6.22 -17.31
N TYR A 59 -11.93 7.54 -17.18
CA TYR A 59 -11.28 8.50 -18.07
C TYR A 59 -9.78 8.74 -17.81
N ALA A 60 -9.22 8.22 -16.71
CA ALA A 60 -7.80 8.33 -16.42
C ALA A 60 -7.01 7.10 -16.86
N SER A 61 -5.77 7.36 -17.29
CA SER A 61 -4.77 6.35 -17.59
C SER A 61 -3.45 6.68 -16.90
N PHE A 62 -2.67 5.65 -16.57
CA PHE A 62 -1.31 5.86 -16.09
C PHE A 62 -0.41 4.74 -16.57
N ASP A 63 0.84 5.13 -16.79
CA ASP A 63 1.98 4.26 -16.94
C ASP A 63 2.94 4.57 -15.79
N TYR A 64 3.79 3.61 -15.46
CA TYR A 64 4.80 3.75 -14.42
C TYR A 64 6.13 3.20 -14.91
N GLU A 65 7.20 3.78 -14.40
CA GLU A 65 8.56 3.31 -14.56
C GLU A 65 9.20 3.14 -13.18
N GLN A 66 10.22 2.29 -13.09
CA GLN A 66 10.96 2.13 -11.84
C GLN A 66 11.78 3.38 -11.56
N ASP A 67 11.55 4.00 -10.40
CA ASP A 67 12.25 5.20 -9.93
C ASP A 67 13.09 4.91 -8.68
N GLY A 68 13.89 3.84 -8.78
CA GLY A 68 14.82 3.40 -7.75
C GLY A 68 14.18 2.87 -6.46
N TYR A 69 15.04 2.67 -5.45
CA TYR A 69 14.65 2.26 -4.11
C TYR A 69 14.76 3.45 -3.15
N MET A 70 13.87 3.53 -2.18
CA MET A 70 13.87 4.56 -1.14
C MET A 70 13.91 3.93 0.24
N GLU A 71 14.65 4.54 1.16
CA GLU A 71 14.66 4.10 2.56
C GLU A 71 13.26 4.25 3.16
N THR A 72 12.72 3.16 3.68
CA THR A 72 11.39 3.13 4.30
C THR A 72 11.42 2.24 5.53
N LYS A 73 10.77 2.70 6.61
CA LYS A 73 10.57 1.90 7.82
C LYS A 73 9.55 0.79 7.56
N LEU A 74 10.05 -0.43 7.40
CA LEU A 74 9.25 -1.62 7.19
C LEU A 74 9.27 -2.52 8.43
N ILE A 75 8.22 -3.29 8.61
CA ILE A 75 8.17 -4.34 9.62
C ILE A 75 7.74 -5.65 8.99
N LYS A 76 8.20 -6.77 9.56
CA LYS A 76 7.62 -8.07 9.27
C LYS A 76 6.51 -8.30 10.29
N LEU A 77 5.27 -8.18 9.84
CA LEU A 77 4.12 -8.60 10.61
C LEU A 77 4.03 -10.13 10.57
N THR A 78 3.98 -10.77 11.73
CA THR A 78 3.84 -12.23 11.87
C THR A 78 2.61 -12.54 12.73
N ILE A 79 1.98 -13.68 12.49
CA ILE A 79 0.87 -14.16 13.32
C ILE A 79 1.33 -15.37 14.11
N THR A 80 0.94 -15.43 15.38
CA THR A 80 1.08 -16.61 16.22
C THR A 80 -0.27 -17.18 16.59
N ILE A 81 -0.41 -18.50 16.53
CA ILE A 81 -1.59 -19.25 16.96
C ILE A 81 -1.13 -20.23 18.03
N ASN A 82 -1.71 -20.10 19.24
CA ASN A 82 -1.32 -20.89 20.42
C ASN A 82 0.19 -20.85 20.69
N GLY A 83 0.80 -19.68 20.49
CA GLY A 83 2.24 -19.44 20.70
C GLY A 83 3.16 -19.97 19.58
N ARG A 84 2.60 -20.61 18.54
CA ARG A 84 3.37 -21.04 17.37
C ARG A 84 3.26 -19.99 16.27
N GLU A 85 4.41 -19.56 15.74
CA GLU A 85 4.44 -18.66 14.58
C GLU A 85 3.93 -19.39 13.34
N VAL A 86 3.09 -18.70 12.57
CA VAL A 86 2.53 -19.17 11.31
C VAL A 86 3.07 -18.25 10.21
N PRO A 87 4.25 -18.58 9.64
CA PRO A 87 4.94 -17.69 8.71
C PRO A 87 4.15 -17.44 7.43
N GLU A 88 3.21 -18.32 7.07
CA GLU A 88 2.34 -18.22 5.89
C GLU A 88 1.47 -16.95 5.91
N PHE A 89 1.19 -16.40 7.08
CA PHE A 89 0.46 -15.15 7.24
C PHE A 89 1.37 -13.92 7.38
N SER A 90 2.69 -14.09 7.22
CA SER A 90 3.63 -12.99 7.39
C SER A 90 3.58 -12.01 6.23
N GLN A 91 3.62 -10.72 6.53
CA GLN A 91 3.62 -9.64 5.53
C GLN A 91 4.68 -8.60 5.87
N ILE A 92 5.41 -8.13 4.86
CA ILE A 92 6.27 -6.95 4.98
C ILE A 92 5.41 -5.74 4.69
N ILE A 93 5.27 -4.85 5.66
CA ILE A 93 4.39 -3.67 5.57
C ILE A 93 5.07 -2.44 6.17
N PRO A 94 4.61 -1.21 5.83
CA PRO A 94 5.06 0.00 6.50
C PRO A 94 4.78 -0.04 8.01
N ALA A 95 5.75 0.39 8.81
CA ALA A 95 5.65 0.38 10.28
C ALA A 95 4.40 1.14 10.80
N ALA A 96 4.02 2.23 10.14
CA ALA A 96 2.83 3.01 10.50
C ALA A 96 1.52 2.22 10.39
N MET A 97 1.46 1.23 9.48
CA MET A 97 0.26 0.42 9.20
C MET A 97 0.21 -0.86 10.02
N ALA A 98 1.27 -1.18 10.76
CA ALA A 98 1.46 -2.41 11.52
C ALA A 98 0.24 -2.80 12.37
N ARG A 99 -0.18 -1.87 13.23
CA ARG A 99 -1.21 -2.10 14.25
C ARG A 99 -2.58 -2.34 13.63
N GLU A 100 -2.95 -1.52 12.65
CA GLU A 100 -4.25 -1.64 11.97
C GLU A 100 -4.32 -2.95 11.18
N ARG A 101 -3.24 -3.28 10.46
CA ARG A 101 -3.16 -4.50 9.67
C ARG A 101 -3.18 -5.75 10.56
N ALA A 102 -2.45 -5.74 11.67
CA ALA A 102 -2.46 -6.83 12.65
C ALA A 102 -3.87 -7.06 13.22
N LYS A 103 -4.57 -5.99 13.60
CA LYS A 103 -5.94 -6.07 14.11
C LYS A 103 -6.89 -6.66 13.06
N LEU A 104 -6.80 -6.21 11.81
CA LEU A 104 -7.63 -6.72 10.71
C LEU A 104 -7.40 -8.22 10.48
N LEU A 105 -6.14 -8.66 10.43
CA LEU A 105 -5.79 -10.07 10.24
C LEU A 105 -6.30 -10.94 11.39
N VAL A 106 -6.07 -10.53 12.64
CA VAL A 106 -6.54 -11.27 13.81
C VAL A 106 -8.07 -11.36 13.83
N GLN A 107 -8.78 -10.29 13.46
CA GLN A 107 -10.24 -10.31 13.39
C GLN A 107 -10.76 -11.24 12.29
N ARG A 108 -10.11 -11.28 11.12
CA ARG A 108 -10.46 -12.22 10.05
C ARG A 108 -10.20 -13.66 10.49
N LEU A 109 -9.02 -13.95 11.03
CA LEU A 109 -8.68 -15.29 11.52
C LEU A 109 -9.65 -15.76 12.61
N LYS A 110 -10.08 -14.89 13.52
CA LYS A 110 -11.10 -15.22 14.52
C LYS A 110 -12.46 -15.62 13.90
N ARG A 111 -12.80 -15.08 12.72
CA ARG A 111 -14.05 -15.40 12.01
C ARG A 111 -13.93 -16.70 11.21
N GLU A 112 -12.79 -16.91 10.55
CA GLU A 112 -12.54 -18.07 9.69
C GLU A 112 -12.17 -19.33 10.47
N ILE A 113 -11.50 -19.20 11.62
CA ILE A 113 -11.12 -20.35 12.45
C ILE A 113 -12.37 -20.85 13.19
N PRO A 114 -12.81 -22.10 12.95
CA PRO A 114 -13.98 -22.65 13.62
C PRO A 114 -13.73 -22.78 15.12
N ARG A 115 -14.80 -22.65 15.90
CA ARG A 115 -14.72 -22.78 17.36
C ARG A 115 -14.34 -24.21 17.72
N GLN A 116 -13.37 -24.36 18.61
CA GLN A 116 -12.89 -25.63 19.09
C GLN A 116 -13.20 -25.80 20.58
N GLN A 117 -13.09 -27.03 21.10
CA GLN A 117 -13.30 -27.34 22.52
C GLN A 117 -12.17 -26.83 23.43
N TYR A 118 -11.15 -26.18 22.86
CA TYR A 118 -10.05 -25.55 23.56
C TYR A 118 -9.90 -24.08 23.13
N GLU A 119 -9.26 -23.29 23.98
CA GLU A 119 -9.00 -21.88 23.69
C GLU A 119 -7.99 -21.75 22.54
N VAL A 120 -8.33 -20.95 21.54
CA VAL A 120 -7.44 -20.59 20.43
C VAL A 120 -6.97 -19.16 20.62
N ILE A 121 -5.70 -18.99 20.95
CA ILE A 121 -5.05 -17.69 21.17
C ILE A 121 -4.40 -17.25 19.86
N ILE A 122 -4.87 -16.13 19.30
CA ILE A 122 -4.33 -15.54 18.07
C ILE A 122 -3.69 -14.18 18.44
N LYS A 123 -2.42 -13.98 18.09
CA LYS A 123 -1.71 -12.72 18.33
C LYS A 123 -0.96 -12.28 17.07
N GLY A 124 -0.94 -10.97 16.81
CA GLY A 124 -0.05 -10.37 15.83
C GLY A 124 1.21 -9.85 16.52
N ASN A 125 2.37 -10.33 16.09
CA ASN A 125 3.66 -9.87 16.58
C ASN A 125 4.30 -8.94 15.54
N GLU A 126 4.91 -7.86 16.02
CA GLU A 126 5.65 -6.89 15.21
C GLU A 126 7.15 -7.06 15.44
N MET A 127 7.91 -7.27 14.37
CA MET A 127 9.37 -7.24 14.39
C MET A 127 9.83 -6.15 13.44
N ILE A 128 10.54 -5.15 13.98
CA ILE A 128 11.01 -4.00 13.22
C ILE A 128 12.27 -4.40 12.44
N PHE A 129 12.25 -4.21 11.13
CA PHE A 129 13.41 -4.40 10.27
C PHE A 129 13.77 -3.06 9.64
N ASN A 130 14.96 -2.52 9.96
CA ASN A 130 15.57 -1.53 9.08
C ASN A 130 16.24 -2.30 7.94
N ILE A 131 15.66 -2.22 6.74
CA ILE A 131 16.28 -2.81 5.56
C ILE A 131 17.22 -1.75 4.96
N TYR A 132 18.52 -2.03 5.00
CA TYR A 132 19.51 -1.33 4.18
C TYR A 132 19.61 -2.08 2.84
N THR A 133 19.28 -1.42 1.73
CA THR A 133 19.56 -1.96 0.39
C THR A 133 20.46 -1.02 -0.38
N TRP A 134 21.51 -1.59 -0.96
CA TRP A 134 22.59 -0.92 -1.67
C TRP A 134 22.10 -0.06 -2.86
N SER A 135 22.69 1.13 -2.98
CA SER A 135 22.68 1.92 -4.22
C SER A 135 23.88 1.50 -5.08
N PRO A 136 23.72 1.19 -6.38
CA PRO A 136 24.83 1.35 -7.29
C PRO A 136 24.95 2.85 -7.60
N PHE A 137 26.00 3.45 -7.04
CA PHE A 137 26.56 4.78 -7.28
C PHE A 137 26.16 5.92 -6.31
N ALA A 138 27.24 6.46 -5.73
CA ALA A 138 27.50 7.75 -5.05
C ALA A 138 26.84 8.02 -3.69
#